data_AF-A0A3D1BCV0-F1
#
_entry.id   AF-A0A3D1BCV0-F1
#
_cell.length_a   1.000
_cell.length_b   1.000
_cell.length_c   1.000
_cell.angle_alpha   90.00
_cell.angle_beta   90.00
_cell.angle_gamma   90.00
#
_symmetry.space_group_name_H-M   'P 1'
#
loop_
_entity.id
_entity.type
_entity.pdbx_description
1 polymer ?
#
loop_
_entity_poly.entity_id
_entity_poly.type
_entity_poly.pdbx_seq_one_letter_code
_entity_poly.pdbx_strand_id
1 'polypeptide(L)'
;MAEMTSGTHATKKVQNAWALYDWANSVYSLVITTAIFPIFYNAVTTVRDDDGNLISDVVTFWGKEFLNTQLYSYVLATSFVVIIVMSPLLSGMADYAGKKLDFMKIFCYGGALGCVSLFWFNPEHLEWSMGALFLANLGFWGSL
;
A
#
# COMPACT_ATOMS: atom_id res chain seq x y z
N MET A 1 4.23 -15.29 37.48
CA MET A 1 3.08 -14.84 38.29
C MET A 1 2.33 -13.82 37.44
N ALA A 2 1.24 -14.12 36.75
CA ALA A 2 0.29 -15.21 36.90
C ALA A 2 -0.01 -15.88 35.55
N GLU A 3 -0.36 -17.16 35.63
CA GLU A 3 -1.09 -17.90 34.61
C GLU A 3 -2.23 -17.07 34.03
N MET A 4 -2.33 -17.00 32.70
CA MET A 4 -3.60 -16.71 32.05
C MET A 4 -3.95 -17.91 31.17
N THR A 5 -4.54 -18.89 31.85
CA THR A 5 -5.63 -19.77 31.39
C THR A 5 -5.63 -20.18 29.92
N SER A 6 -5.32 -21.46 29.70
CA SER A 6 -5.91 -22.24 28.63
C SER A 6 -7.43 -22.02 28.55
N GLY A 7 -7.99 -21.78 27.35
CA GLY A 7 -9.37 -22.20 27.08
C GLY A 7 -10.40 -21.19 26.57
N THR A 8 -10.04 -20.22 25.73
CA THR A 8 -11.04 -19.59 24.85
C THR A 8 -10.66 -19.87 23.40
N HIS A 9 -11.24 -20.92 22.80
CA HIS A 9 -11.23 -21.04 21.36
C HIS A 9 -11.77 -19.72 20.79
N ALA A 10 -10.98 -19.02 19.97
CA ALA A 10 -11.46 -17.88 19.23
C ALA A 10 -12.79 -18.26 18.57
N THR A 11 -13.87 -17.54 18.90
CA THR A 11 -15.21 -17.82 18.36
C THR A 11 -15.10 -17.96 16.84
N LYS A 12 -15.89 -18.84 16.21
CA LYS A 12 -15.89 -19.01 14.74
C LYS A 12 -15.92 -17.68 13.97
N LYS A 13 -16.60 -16.66 14.52
CA LYS A 13 -16.60 -15.28 13.98
C LYS A 13 -15.20 -14.63 13.95
N VAL A 14 -14.43 -14.77 15.03
CA VAL A 14 -13.07 -14.24 15.14
C VAL A 14 -12.14 -14.98 14.19
N GLN A 15 -12.22 -16.32 14.13
CA GLN A 15 -11.43 -17.12 13.20
C GLN A 15 -11.70 -16.74 11.74
N ASN A 16 -12.97 -16.59 11.36
CA ASN A 16 -13.33 -16.16 10.01
C ASN A 16 -12.91 -14.71 9.71
N ALA A 17 -12.96 -13.82 10.70
CA ALA A 17 -12.49 -12.43 10.54
C ALA A 17 -10.97 -12.39 10.29
N TRP A 18 -10.19 -13.17 11.04
CA TRP A 18 -8.74 -13.30 10.83
C TRP A 18 -8.42 -13.99 9.50
N ALA A 19 -9.15 -15.03 9.12
CA ALA A 19 -8.97 -15.69 7.82
C ALA A 19 -9.26 -14.73 6.64
N LEU A 20 -10.29 -13.89 6.74
CA LEU A 20 -10.58 -12.86 5.74
C LEU A 20 -9.50 -11.77 5.69
N TYR A 21 -8.98 -11.37 6.86
CA TYR A 21 -7.90 -10.40 6.95
C TYR A 21 -6.62 -10.93 6.29
N ASP A 22 -6.19 -12.14 6.61
CA ASP A 22 -5.00 -12.78 6.03
C ASP A 22 -5.14 -13.00 4.52
N TRP A 23 -6.36 -13.36 4.07
CA TRP A 23 -6.66 -13.49 2.64
C TRP A 23 -6.54 -12.15 1.91
N ALA A 24 -7.16 -11.09 2.44
CA ALA A 24 -7.10 -9.75 1.83
C ALA A 24 -5.66 -9.21 1.82
N ASN A 25 -4.91 -9.43 2.90
CA ASN A 25 -3.52 -9.00 3.03
C ASN A 25 -2.63 -9.67 1.96
N SER A 26 -2.82 -10.97 1.75
CA SER A 26 -2.04 -11.71 0.74
C SER A 26 -2.34 -11.27 -0.69
N VAL A 27 -3.61 -10.96 -1.00
CA VAL A 27 -4.01 -10.48 -2.33
C VAL A 27 -3.40 -9.12 -2.64
N TYR A 28 -3.40 -8.18 -1.67
CA TYR A 28 -2.77 -6.88 -1.86
C TYR A 28 -1.27 -7.02 -2.19
N SER A 29 -0.54 -7.82 -1.42
CA SER A 29 0.89 -8.01 -1.66
C SER A 29 1.16 -8.59 -3.04
N LEU A 30 0.37 -9.57 -3.47
CA LEU A 30 0.51 -10.15 -4.81
C LEU A 30 0.22 -9.12 -5.91
N VAL A 31 -0.95 -8.50 -5.86
CA VAL A 31 -1.45 -7.63 -6.95
C VAL A 31 -0.66 -6.33 -7.04
N ILE A 32 -0.50 -5.60 -5.93
CA ILE A 32 0.02 -4.23 -5.94
C ILE A 32 1.55 -4.20 -5.87
N THR A 33 2.18 -5.08 -5.09
CA THR A 33 3.64 -5.03 -4.93
C THR A 33 4.38 -5.91 -5.93
N THR A 34 3.81 -7.05 -6.38
CA THR A 34 4.60 -8.02 -7.17
C THR A 34 4.34 -8.03 -8.67
N ALA A 35 3.10 -7.85 -9.14
CA ALA A 35 2.78 -8.15 -10.54
C ALA A 35 1.97 -7.07 -11.26
N ILE A 36 0.77 -6.74 -10.77
CA ILE A 36 -0.20 -6.01 -11.61
C ILE A 36 0.15 -4.52 -11.67
N PHE A 37 0.48 -3.90 -10.54
CA PHE A 37 0.75 -2.46 -10.53
C PHE A 37 2.05 -2.08 -11.27
N PRO A 38 3.19 -2.78 -11.13
CA PRO A 38 4.41 -2.48 -11.90
C PRO A 38 4.20 -2.59 -13.43
N ILE A 39 3.42 -3.59 -13.86
CA ILE A 39 3.07 -3.81 -15.27
C ILE A 39 2.12 -2.72 -15.76
N PHE A 40 1.07 -2.41 -15.00
CA PHE A 40 0.12 -1.35 -15.33
C PHE A 40 0.81 0.02 -15.43
N TYR A 41 1.67 0.32 -14.46
CA TYR A 41 2.44 1.57 -14.44
C TYR A 41 3.31 1.66 -15.69
N ASN A 42 4.13 0.64 -15.99
CA ASN A 42 4.91 0.59 -17.24
C ASN A 42 4.04 0.76 -18.49
N ALA A 43 2.89 0.08 -18.57
CA ALA A 43 2.03 0.13 -19.75
C ALA A 43 1.41 1.51 -19.99
N VAL A 44 1.09 2.24 -18.92
CA VAL A 44 0.44 3.56 -19.02
C VAL A 44 1.46 4.69 -19.19
N THR A 45 2.69 4.50 -18.73
CA THR A 45 3.73 5.54 -18.80
C THR A 45 4.80 5.30 -19.87
N THR A 46 4.80 4.15 -20.54
CA THR A 46 5.62 3.93 -21.75
C THR A 46 4.85 4.42 -22.98
N VAL A 47 5.36 5.45 -23.65
CA VAL A 47 4.85 5.84 -24.97
C VAL A 47 5.60 5.05 -26.03
N ARG A 48 4.89 4.16 -26.73
CA ARG A 48 5.42 3.37 -27.86
C ARG A 48 4.89 3.94 -29.17
N ASP A 49 5.75 3.97 -30.19
CA ASP A 49 5.32 4.26 -31.57
C ASP A 49 4.48 3.11 -32.15
N ASP A 50 3.78 3.35 -33.26
CA ASP A 50 3.03 2.33 -34.01
C ASP A 50 3.93 1.16 -34.50
N ASP A 51 5.24 1.38 -34.59
CA ASP A 51 6.27 0.37 -34.91
C ASP A 51 6.87 -0.35 -33.67
N GLY A 52 6.37 -0.09 -32.46
CA GLY A 52 6.78 -0.78 -31.22
C GLY A 52 8.08 -0.30 -30.58
N ASN A 53 8.65 0.81 -31.07
CA ASN A 53 9.86 1.43 -30.52
C ASN A 53 9.55 2.34 -29.32
N LEU A 54 10.42 2.33 -28.30
CA LEU A 54 10.30 3.16 -27.10
C LEU A 54 10.55 4.64 -27.46
N ILE A 55 9.53 5.51 -27.43
CA ILE A 55 9.68 6.95 -27.75
C ILE A 55 10.08 7.74 -26.50
N SER A 56 9.46 7.45 -25.34
CA SER A 56 9.81 8.08 -24.08
C SER A 56 9.43 7.17 -22.91
N ASP A 57 10.39 6.92 -22.03
CA ASP A 57 10.20 6.25 -20.73
C ASP A 57 10.38 7.27 -19.57
N VAL A 58 10.21 8.54 -19.92
CA VAL A 58 10.50 9.68 -19.04
C VAL A 58 9.20 10.35 -18.65
N VAL A 59 9.00 10.45 -17.35
CA VAL A 59 7.83 10.99 -16.71
C VAL A 59 8.19 12.28 -16.00
N THR A 60 7.41 13.33 -16.24
CA THR A 60 7.57 14.63 -15.58
C THR A 60 6.91 14.61 -14.21
N PHE A 61 7.72 14.73 -13.15
CA PHE A 61 7.25 14.82 -11.76
C PHE A 61 7.80 16.10 -11.12
N TRP A 62 6.92 17.00 -10.65
CA TRP A 62 7.31 18.33 -10.12
C TRP A 62 8.28 19.11 -11.02
N GLY A 63 8.05 19.08 -12.34
CA GLY A 63 8.86 19.80 -13.32
C GLY A 63 10.26 19.23 -13.56
N LYS A 64 10.55 18.00 -13.10
CA LYS A 64 11.78 17.25 -13.44
C LYS A 64 11.41 15.96 -14.15
N GLU A 65 12.24 15.60 -15.12
CA GLU A 65 12.14 14.36 -15.89
C GLU A 65 12.77 13.20 -15.11
N PHE A 66 11.99 12.15 -14.86
CA PHE A 66 12.46 10.92 -14.21
C PHE A 66 12.15 9.70 -15.07
N LEU A 67 13.03 8.70 -15.02
CA LEU A 67 12.73 7.38 -15.59
C LEU A 67 11.59 6.74 -14.79
N ASN A 68 10.57 6.23 -15.49
CA ASN A 68 9.39 5.59 -14.90
C ASN A 68 9.72 4.57 -13.81
N THR A 69 10.62 3.64 -14.13
CA THR A 69 11.03 2.56 -13.23
C THR A 69 11.71 3.09 -11.96
N GLN A 70 12.38 4.24 -12.02
CA GLN A 70 13.00 4.85 -10.83
C GLN A 70 11.97 5.55 -9.94
N LEU A 71 10.99 6.26 -10.53
CA LEU A 71 10.01 7.00 -9.76
C LEU A 71 9.17 6.07 -8.87
N TYR A 72 8.72 4.94 -9.42
CA TYR A 72 8.00 3.91 -8.66
C TYR A 72 8.83 3.41 -7.45
N SER A 73 10.09 3.04 -7.67
CA SER A 73 10.97 2.57 -6.59
C SER A 73 11.22 3.65 -5.53
N TYR A 74 11.35 4.92 -5.93
CA TYR A 74 11.51 6.03 -4.98
C TYR A 74 10.25 6.26 -4.12
N VAL A 75 9.06 6.17 -4.71
CA VAL A 75 7.79 6.31 -3.99
C VAL A 75 7.62 5.19 -2.97
N LEU A 76 7.93 3.94 -3.34
CA LEU A 76 7.91 2.82 -2.41
C LEU A 76 8.95 2.96 -1.30
N ALA A 77 10.19 3.32 -1.64
CA ALA A 77 11.24 3.54 -0.65
C ALA A 77 10.84 4.62 0.36
N THR A 78 10.28 5.74 -0.12
CA THR A 78 9.77 6.82 0.73
C THR A 78 8.62 6.33 1.62
N SER A 79 7.72 5.50 1.08
CA SER A 79 6.66 4.85 1.86
C SER A 79 7.24 4.06 3.02
N PHE A 80 8.26 3.23 2.76
CA PHE A 80 8.90 2.42 3.80
C PHE A 80 9.59 3.26 4.86
N VAL A 81 10.27 4.34 4.49
CA VAL A 81 10.85 5.28 5.47
C VAL A 81 9.77 5.83 6.40
N VAL A 82 8.62 6.24 5.85
CA VAL A 82 7.49 6.72 6.66
C VAL A 82 6.92 5.61 7.55
N ILE A 83 6.76 4.39 7.02
CA ILE A 83 6.30 3.23 7.79
C ILE A 83 7.23 2.94 8.97
N ILE A 84 8.55 3.00 8.78
CA ILE A 84 9.53 2.75 9.85
C ILE A 84 9.40 3.78 10.98
N VAL A 85 9.15 5.04 10.64
CA VAL A 85 8.94 6.10 11.64
C VAL A 85 7.57 5.98 12.31
N MET A 86 6.56 5.60 11.54
CA MET A 86 5.18 5.46 12.02
C MET A 86 4.99 4.23 12.90
N SER A 87 5.66 3.11 12.59
CA SER A 87 5.55 1.84 13.33
C SER A 87 5.72 2.00 14.85
N PRO A 88 6.80 2.59 15.40
CA PRO A 88 6.94 2.77 16.84
C PRO A 88 5.91 3.75 17.42
N LEU A 89 5.51 4.78 16.67
CA LEU A 89 4.52 5.77 17.10
C LEU A 89 3.14 5.12 17.29
N LEU A 90 2.77 4.29 16.31
CA LEU A 90 1.51 3.56 16.28
C LEU A 90 1.46 2.42 17.28
N SER A 91 2.51 1.62 17.38
CA SER A 91 2.60 0.57 18.39
C SER A 91 2.53 1.16 19.80
N GLY A 92 3.24 2.27 20.06
CA GLY A 92 3.19 2.96 21.35
C GLY A 92 1.81 3.52 21.69
N MET A 93 1.14 4.17 20.73
CA MET A 93 -0.22 4.70 20.93
C MET A 93 -1.27 3.59 21.08
N ALA A 94 -1.17 2.51 20.32
CA ALA A 94 -2.10 1.41 20.36
C ALA A 94 -1.99 0.59 21.67
N ASP A 95 -0.77 0.42 22.19
CA ASP A 95 -0.52 -0.21 23.48
C ASP A 95 -0.99 0.67 24.66
N TYR A 96 -0.77 1.98 24.58
CA TYR A 96 -1.20 2.90 25.63
C TYR A 96 -2.73 3.09 25.68
N ALA A 97 -3.39 3.16 24.51
CA ALA A 97 -4.83 3.39 24.43
C ALA A 97 -5.69 2.12 24.55
N GLY A 98 -5.10 0.92 24.39
CA GLY A 98 -5.85 -0.34 24.38
C GLY A 98 -6.80 -0.51 23.19
N LYS A 99 -6.74 0.38 22.19
CA LYS A 99 -7.65 0.43 21.02
C LYS A 99 -7.01 -0.10 19.72
N LYS A 100 -6.22 -1.18 19.83
CA LYS A 100 -5.47 -1.79 18.71
C LYS A 100 -6.33 -2.04 17.47
N LEU A 101 -7.57 -2.49 17.68
CA LEU A 101 -8.50 -2.85 16.61
C LEU A 101 -9.05 -1.63 15.84
N ASP A 102 -9.13 -0.46 16.47
CA ASP A 102 -9.56 0.77 15.79
C ASP A 102 -8.43 1.38 14.97
N PHE A 103 -7.18 1.28 15.43
CA PHE A 103 -6.00 1.65 14.64
C PHE A 103 -5.89 0.79 13.38
N MET A 104 -5.97 -0.55 13.52
CA MET A 104 -5.96 -1.47 12.37
C MET A 104 -7.02 -1.09 11.31
N LYS A 105 -8.24 -0.78 11.75
CA LYS A 105 -9.32 -0.35 10.83
C LYS A 105 -8.98 0.93 10.08
N ILE A 106 -8.44 1.95 10.76
CA ILE A 106 -8.10 3.23 10.12
C ILE A 106 -7.07 3.02 9.01
N PHE A 107 -6.03 2.21 9.25
CA PHE A 107 -5.01 1.92 8.24
C PHE A 107 -5.55 1.06 7.10
N CYS A 108 -6.36 0.05 7.42
CA CYS A 108 -6.99 -0.80 6.41
C CYS A 108 -7.96 0.00 5.52
N TYR A 109 -8.77 0.90 6.09
CA TYR A 109 -9.65 1.78 5.32
C TYR A 109 -8.86 2.82 4.52
N GLY A 110 -7.79 3.40 5.08
CA GLY A 110 -6.91 4.31 4.37
C GLY A 110 -6.22 3.65 3.17
N GLY A 111 -5.71 2.44 3.36
CA GLY A 111 -5.11 1.63 2.29
C GLY A 111 -6.13 1.26 1.20
N ALA A 112 -7.34 0.85 1.60
CA ALA A 112 -8.42 0.55 0.67
C ALA A 112 -8.84 1.79 -0.14
N LEU A 113 -8.93 2.97 0.49
CA LEU A 113 -9.19 4.22 -0.21
C LEU A 113 -8.05 4.56 -1.20
N GLY A 114 -6.80 4.30 -0.82
CA GLY A 114 -5.65 4.38 -1.73
C GLY A 114 -5.85 3.51 -2.98
N CYS A 115 -6.16 2.22 -2.79
CA CYS A 115 -6.46 1.29 -3.89
C CYS A 115 -7.65 1.71 -4.76
N VAL A 116 -8.70 2.30 -4.18
CA VAL A 116 -9.84 2.80 -4.95
C VAL A 116 -9.45 4.04 -5.75
N SER A 117 -8.66 4.95 -5.17
CA SER A 117 -8.20 6.17 -5.86
C SER A 117 -7.28 5.88 -7.05
N LEU A 118 -6.59 4.74 -7.03
CA LEU A 118 -5.84 4.19 -8.16
C LEU A 118 -6.72 3.86 -9.39
N PHE A 119 -8.04 3.69 -9.23
CA PHE A 119 -8.95 3.58 -10.38
C PHE A 119 -8.97 4.87 -11.24
N TRP A 120 -8.74 6.02 -10.61
CA TRP A 120 -8.64 7.32 -11.28
C TRP A 120 -7.20 7.65 -11.72
N PHE A 121 -6.37 6.64 -11.95
CA PHE A 121 -4.99 6.82 -12.38
C PHE A 121 -4.94 7.63 -13.68
N ASN A 122 -4.27 8.78 -13.61
CA ASN A 122 -4.07 9.66 -14.75
C ASN A 122 -2.56 9.88 -14.97
N PRO A 123 -2.02 9.54 -16.16
CA PRO A 123 -0.62 9.78 -16.51
C PRO A 123 -0.26 11.26 -16.66
N GLU A 124 -1.21 12.17 -16.88
CA GLU A 124 -0.93 13.61 -16.89
C GLU A 124 -0.72 14.19 -15.48
N HIS A 125 -1.30 13.54 -14.45
CA HIS A 125 -1.24 13.96 -13.05
C HIS A 125 -0.66 12.86 -12.16
N LEU A 126 0.59 12.48 -12.43
CA LEU A 126 1.26 11.39 -11.71
C LEU A 126 1.46 11.64 -10.23
N GLU A 127 1.50 12.89 -9.78
CA GLU A 127 1.58 13.23 -8.35
C GLU A 127 0.41 12.67 -7.56
N TRP A 128 -0.80 12.80 -8.11
CA TRP A 128 -2.01 12.26 -7.48
C TRP A 128 -2.01 10.73 -7.51
N SER A 129 -1.65 10.16 -8.66
CA SER A 129 -1.61 8.72 -8.88
C SER A 129 -0.55 8.00 -8.03
N MET A 130 0.64 8.59 -7.90
CA MET A 130 1.72 8.07 -7.06
C MET A 130 1.43 8.30 -5.57
N GLY A 131 0.75 9.38 -5.22
CA GLY A 131 0.23 9.61 -3.86
C GLY A 131 -0.80 8.57 -3.43
N ALA A 132 -1.70 8.18 -4.33
CA ALA A 132 -2.66 7.10 -4.10
C ALA A 132 -1.96 5.76 -3.84
N LEU A 133 -0.93 5.43 -4.62
CA LEU A 133 -0.09 4.25 -4.41
C LEU A 133 0.66 4.31 -3.06
N PHE A 134 1.25 5.45 -2.74
CA PHE A 134 1.93 5.68 -1.47
C PHE A 134 0.98 5.44 -0.29
N LEU A 135 -0.24 5.98 -0.35
CA LEU A 135 -1.26 5.80 0.68
C LEU A 135 -1.72 4.34 0.78
N ALA A 136 -1.91 3.67 -0.36
CA ALA A 136 -2.23 2.25 -0.41
C ALA A 136 -1.16 1.41 0.31
N ASN A 137 0.12 1.68 0.00
CA ASN A 137 1.25 0.96 0.57
C ASN A 137 1.40 1.25 2.07
N LEU A 138 1.24 2.50 2.48
CA LEU A 138 1.29 2.90 3.89
C LEU A 138 0.15 2.26 4.69
N GLY A 139 -1.07 2.20 4.14
CA GLY A 139 -2.21 1.55 4.79
C GLY A 139 -2.03 0.04 4.94
N PHE A 140 -1.46 -0.61 3.93
CA PHE A 140 -1.16 -2.05 3.97
C PHE A 140 -0.12 -2.41 5.04
N TRP A 141 1.05 -1.77 4.98
CA TRP A 141 2.14 -2.07 5.92
C TRP A 141 1.93 -1.48 7.32
N GLY A 142 1.07 -0.46 7.45
CA GLY A 142 0.72 0.16 8.73
C GLY A 142 -0.43 -0.51 9.47
N SER A 143 -1.18 -1.41 8.81
CA SER A 143 -2.23 -2.22 9.45
C SER A 143 -1.57 -3.40 10.18
N LEU A 144 -1.06 -3.14 11.39
CA LEU A 144 -0.47 -4.13 12.30
C LEU A 144 -1.40 -4.45 13.48
#